data_AF-A0A7C6B5X1-F1
#
_entry.id   AF-A0A7C6B5X1-F1
#
_cell.length_a   1.000
_cell.length_b   1.000
_cell.length_c   1.000
_cell.angle_alpha   90.00
_cell.angle_beta   90.00
_cell.angle_gamma   90.00
#
_symmetry.space_group_name_H-M   'P 1'
#
loop_
_entity.id
_entity.type
_entity.pdbx_description
1 polymer ?
#
loop_
_entity_poly.entity_id
_entity_poly.type
_entity_poly.pdbx_seq_one_letter_code
_entity_poly.pdbx_strand_id
1 'polypeptide(L)'
;MTESYERRHQLQRLADDADQTELDALHIGQAILDQGLYDEAIADAMDDFRPNDTANLPEWAQHDLQQDDAVGGLIEVIEQRETLLGTRYPFCRSANALEYRPSKTRVYEFCLLASTTAERDNRDLARIFERLATLLTRRYLGPEGRAEHIGWPRENRPRFRTGAERIHQRSDEWFWRPEPGLPDDPLPRDAKDEGLDFAAWIHHLDDRPGHLFLLGQCACGDNWPNKLTELSIERLRRWF
;
A
#
# COMPACT_ATOMS: atom_id res chain seq x y z
N MET A 1 12.54 -21.19 4.11
CA MET A 1 11.31 -20.39 4.29
C MET A 1 11.53 -19.25 5.28
N THR A 2 12.26 -19.50 6.37
CA THR A 2 12.68 -18.53 7.40
C THR A 2 13.53 -17.37 6.88
N GLU A 3 14.57 -17.64 6.07
CA GLU A 3 15.42 -16.58 5.47
C GLU A 3 14.64 -15.59 4.58
N SER A 4 13.60 -16.05 3.89
CA SER A 4 12.76 -15.17 3.07
C SER A 4 11.86 -14.27 3.92
N TYR A 5 11.56 -14.67 5.16
CA TYR A 5 10.71 -13.90 6.07
C TYR A 5 11.54 -12.85 6.81
N GLU A 6 12.71 -13.25 7.32
CA GLU A 6 13.69 -12.34 7.96
C GLU A 6 14.10 -11.22 7.00
N ARG A 7 14.41 -11.55 5.75
CA ARG A 7 14.75 -10.55 4.73
C ARG A 7 13.59 -9.58 4.45
N ARG A 8 12.34 -10.05 4.44
CA ARG A 8 11.18 -9.16 4.25
C ARG A 8 11.00 -8.22 5.44
N HIS A 9 11.16 -8.73 6.65
CA HIS A 9 11.06 -7.93 7.86
C HIS A 9 12.14 -6.85 7.91
N GLN A 10 13.37 -7.18 7.53
CA GLN A 10 14.44 -6.20 7.43
C GLN A 10 14.15 -5.12 6.38
N LEU A 11 13.70 -5.51 5.18
CA LEU A 11 13.34 -4.55 4.13
C LEU A 11 12.14 -3.68 4.53
N GLN A 12 11.20 -4.22 5.30
CA GLN A 12 10.06 -3.44 5.82
C GLN A 12 10.54 -2.38 6.80
N ARG A 13 11.37 -2.75 7.79
CA ARG A 13 11.95 -1.77 8.74
C ARG A 13 12.68 -0.63 8.02
N LEU A 14 13.59 -0.94 7.10
CA LEU A 14 14.29 0.09 6.33
C LEU A 14 13.35 1.00 5.52
N ALA A 15 12.22 0.46 5.05
CA ALA A 15 11.21 1.26 4.36
C ALA A 15 10.41 2.14 5.32
N ASP A 16 10.13 1.66 6.54
CA ASP A 16 9.44 2.40 7.58
C ASP A 16 10.32 3.57 8.08
N ASP A 17 11.62 3.34 8.33
CA ASP A 17 12.60 4.38 8.70
C ASP A 17 12.69 5.47 7.62
N ALA A 18 12.66 5.05 6.34
CA ALA A 18 12.65 5.96 5.20
C ALA A 18 11.35 6.77 5.11
N ASP A 19 10.20 6.14 5.34
CA ASP A 19 8.91 6.82 5.40
C ASP A 19 8.87 7.85 6.53
N GLN A 20 9.39 7.52 7.73
CA GLN A 20 9.45 8.45 8.85
C GLN A 20 10.35 9.65 8.55
N THR A 21 11.53 9.41 7.98
CA THR A 21 12.47 10.48 7.58
C THR A 21 11.86 11.41 6.51
N GLU A 22 11.18 10.83 5.52
CA GLU A 22 10.45 11.58 4.50
C GLU A 22 9.28 12.37 5.09
N LEU A 23 8.57 11.81 6.07
CA LEU A 23 7.47 12.45 6.76
C LEU A 23 7.96 13.68 7.55
N ASP A 24 9.09 13.57 8.23
CA ASP A 24 9.70 14.69 8.94
C ASP A 24 10.11 15.80 7.98
N ALA A 25 10.74 15.43 6.86
CA ALA A 25 11.09 16.37 5.80
C ALA A 25 9.84 17.05 5.20
N LEU A 26 8.74 16.31 5.02
CA LEU A 26 7.47 16.84 4.55
C LEU A 26 6.89 17.89 5.51
N HIS A 27 6.97 17.66 6.82
CA HIS A 27 6.41 18.55 7.84
C HIS A 27 7.26 19.80 8.08
N ILE A 28 8.59 19.64 8.15
CA ILE A 28 9.53 20.69 8.55
C ILE A 28 10.13 21.41 7.33
N GLY A 29 10.10 20.76 6.17
CA GLY A 29 10.74 21.21 4.92
C GLY A 29 12.10 20.57 4.66
N GLN A 30 12.72 20.00 5.70
CA GLN A 30 13.98 19.24 5.63
C GLN A 30 14.08 18.25 6.80
N ALA A 31 14.78 17.14 6.61
CA ALA A 31 15.17 16.20 7.67
C ALA A 31 16.65 15.83 7.55
N ILE A 32 17.33 15.60 8.68
CA ILE A 32 18.71 15.11 8.73
C ILE A 32 18.65 13.58 8.80
N LEU A 33 19.37 12.89 7.90
CA LEU A 33 19.31 11.43 7.77
C LEU A 33 19.81 10.72 9.04
N ASP A 34 20.84 11.28 9.69
CA ASP A 34 21.41 10.69 10.91
C ASP A 34 20.55 10.92 12.18
N GLN A 35 19.64 11.92 12.18
CA GLN A 35 18.91 12.31 13.40
C GLN A 35 17.70 11.43 13.71
N GLY A 36 16.99 10.91 12.68
CA GLY A 36 15.81 10.07 12.88
C GLY A 36 16.10 8.78 13.66
N LEU A 37 17.31 8.23 13.49
CA LEU A 37 17.74 7.00 14.15
C LEU A 37 18.09 7.19 15.64
N TYR A 38 18.37 8.41 16.10
CA TYR A 38 18.66 8.66 17.52
C TYR A 38 17.41 8.50 18.40
N ASP A 39 16.25 8.93 17.93
CA ASP A 39 15.01 8.86 18.71
C ASP A 39 14.47 7.42 18.78
N GLU A 40 14.68 6.64 17.72
CA GLU A 40 14.24 5.24 17.64
C GLU A 40 15.22 4.28 18.34
N ALA A 41 16.54 4.50 18.29
CA ALA A 41 17.51 3.72 19.06
C ALA A 41 17.37 3.91 20.59
N ILE A 42 16.86 5.07 21.03
CA ILE A 42 16.51 5.28 22.45
C ILE A 42 15.22 4.54 22.82
N ALA A 43 14.29 4.38 21.87
CA ALA A 43 13.02 3.67 22.08
C ALA A 43 13.17 2.13 21.98
N ASP A 44 14.02 1.64 21.08
CA ASP A 44 14.24 0.22 20.78
C ASP A 44 15.44 -0.38 21.54
N ALA A 45 15.69 0.14 22.75
CA ALA A 45 16.56 -0.49 23.72
C ALA A 45 15.94 -1.81 24.25
N MET A 46 15.60 -2.74 23.35
CA MET A 46 15.25 -4.16 23.52
C MET A 46 14.73 -4.75 22.18
N ASP A 47 15.58 -5.23 21.26
CA ASP A 47 15.86 -6.66 21.01
C ASP A 47 16.48 -7.01 19.62
N ASP A 48 17.44 -7.94 19.65
CA ASP A 48 17.86 -8.90 18.60
C ASP A 48 18.36 -8.48 17.19
N PHE A 49 19.46 -7.71 17.12
CA PHE A 49 20.45 -7.91 16.04
C PHE A 49 21.88 -7.85 16.56
N ARG A 50 22.47 -9.02 16.85
CA ARG A 50 23.92 -9.15 17.09
C ARG A 50 24.59 -9.72 15.84
N PRO A 51 25.31 -8.91 15.05
CA PRO A 51 26.23 -9.46 14.06
C PRO A 51 27.20 -10.43 14.76
N ASN A 52 27.47 -11.59 14.16
CA ASN A 52 28.35 -12.61 14.75
C ASN A 52 29.78 -12.08 15.10
N ASP A 53 30.21 -10.98 14.48
CA ASP A 53 31.54 -10.39 14.66
C ASP A 53 31.61 -9.28 15.73
N THR A 54 30.50 -8.85 16.33
CA THR A 54 30.50 -7.73 17.29
C THR A 54 30.51 -8.16 18.76
N ALA A 55 30.43 -9.47 19.05
CA ALA A 55 30.30 -10.00 20.41
C ALA A 55 31.43 -9.61 21.39
N ASN A 56 32.59 -9.16 20.88
CA ASN A 56 33.75 -8.74 21.66
C ASN A 56 34.01 -7.22 21.66
N LEU A 57 33.15 -6.42 21.03
CA LEU A 57 33.28 -4.96 21.03
C LEU A 57 32.64 -4.37 22.28
N PRO A 58 33.15 -3.23 22.80
CA PRO A 58 32.44 -2.44 23.80
C PRO A 58 31.04 -2.04 23.30
N GLU A 59 30.07 -1.96 24.22
CA GLU A 59 28.66 -1.64 23.92
C GLU A 59 28.50 -0.37 23.06
N TRP A 60 29.29 0.68 23.32
CA TRP A 60 29.30 1.91 22.51
C TRP A 60 29.73 1.67 21.05
N ALA A 61 30.71 0.79 20.82
CA ALA A 61 31.19 0.48 19.48
C ALA A 61 30.22 -0.43 18.71
N GLN A 62 29.46 -1.27 19.42
CA GLN A 62 28.37 -2.06 18.82
C GLN A 62 27.24 -1.14 18.37
N HIS A 63 26.89 -0.17 19.21
CA HIS A 63 25.86 0.83 18.92
C HIS A 63 26.24 1.69 17.71
N ASP A 64 27.48 2.20 17.64
CA ASP A 64 27.96 3.00 16.51
C ASP A 64 27.88 2.21 15.19
N LEU A 65 28.28 0.92 15.18
CA LEU A 65 28.21 0.08 13.98
C LEU A 65 26.78 -0.21 13.54
N GLN A 66 25.88 -0.51 14.49
CA GLN A 66 24.46 -0.72 14.18
C GLN A 66 23.82 0.54 13.61
N GLN A 67 24.20 1.71 14.13
CA GLN A 67 23.73 3.00 13.64
C GLN A 67 24.23 3.29 12.22
N ASP A 68 25.52 3.08 11.96
CA ASP A 68 26.10 3.26 10.62
C ASP A 68 25.43 2.34 9.58
N ASP A 69 25.18 1.08 9.94
CA ASP A 69 24.49 0.13 9.07
C ASP A 69 23.02 0.55 8.79
N ALA A 70 22.31 1.06 9.81
CA ALA A 70 20.95 1.56 9.66
C ALA A 70 20.88 2.82 8.78
N VAL A 71 21.79 3.79 8.98
CA VAL A 71 21.93 4.96 8.11
C VAL A 71 22.20 4.53 6.67
N GLY A 72 23.11 3.57 6.47
CA GLY A 72 23.43 3.01 5.16
C GLY A 72 22.19 2.44 4.45
N GLY A 73 21.43 1.59 5.16
CA GLY A 73 20.20 1.01 4.63
C GLY A 73 19.12 2.05 4.30
N LEU A 74 18.95 3.05 5.15
CA LEU A 74 18.04 4.18 4.92
C LEU A 74 18.40 4.94 3.64
N ILE A 75 19.69 5.26 3.46
CA ILE A 75 20.19 5.95 2.27
C ILE A 75 19.92 5.12 1.01
N GLU A 76 20.16 3.81 1.04
CA GLU A 76 19.90 2.92 -0.09
C GLU A 76 18.43 2.94 -0.52
N VAL A 77 17.49 2.92 0.43
CA VAL A 77 16.04 3.00 0.13
C VAL A 77 15.70 4.34 -0.50
N ILE A 78 16.21 5.45 0.03
CA ILE A 78 15.99 6.80 -0.52
C ILE A 78 16.56 6.91 -1.94
N GLU A 79 17.78 6.43 -2.18
CA GLU A 79 18.42 6.44 -3.50
C GLU A 79 17.66 5.57 -4.50
N GLN A 80 17.12 4.43 -4.07
CA GLN A 80 16.26 3.59 -4.88
C GLN A 80 14.97 4.33 -5.29
N ARG A 81 14.32 5.00 -4.34
CA ARG A 81 13.09 5.79 -4.59
C ARG A 81 13.36 6.96 -5.53
N GLU A 82 14.45 7.69 -5.31
CA GLU A 82 14.91 8.79 -6.17
C GLU A 82 15.13 8.29 -7.61
N THR A 83 15.79 7.14 -7.76
CA THR A 83 16.03 6.52 -9.08
C THR A 83 14.74 6.09 -9.77
N LEU A 84 13.83 5.43 -9.06
CA LEU A 84 12.58 4.89 -9.62
C LEU A 84 11.60 5.99 -10.04
N LEU A 85 11.51 7.06 -9.25
CA LEU A 85 10.50 8.10 -9.43
C LEU A 85 11.05 9.33 -10.18
N GLY A 86 12.36 9.52 -10.19
CA GLY A 86 13.03 10.67 -10.81
C GLY A 86 12.39 11.98 -10.36
N THR A 87 11.98 12.81 -11.33
CA THR A 87 11.36 14.12 -11.04
C THR A 87 9.98 14.04 -10.35
N ARG A 88 9.45 12.84 -10.12
CA ARG A 88 8.19 12.62 -9.39
C ARG A 88 8.42 12.37 -7.90
N TYR A 89 9.65 12.07 -7.49
CA TYR A 89 10.03 11.97 -6.08
C TYR A 89 9.99 13.37 -5.47
N PRO A 90 9.21 13.61 -4.39
CA PRO A 90 9.06 14.95 -3.82
C PRO A 90 10.19 15.31 -2.86
N PHE A 91 11.33 14.65 -2.92
CA PHE A 91 12.46 14.94 -2.05
C PHE A 91 13.75 15.06 -2.86
N CYS A 92 14.65 15.90 -2.38
CA CYS A 92 15.97 16.05 -2.95
C CYS A 92 17.01 15.91 -1.85
N ARG A 93 17.95 15.00 -2.04
CA ARG A 93 19.03 14.80 -1.10
C ARG A 93 20.10 15.86 -1.28
N SER A 94 20.53 16.47 -0.17
CA SER A 94 21.60 17.46 -0.11
C SER A 94 22.58 17.05 1.00
N ALA A 95 23.70 16.45 0.60
CA ALA A 95 24.68 15.84 1.51
C ALA A 95 24.03 14.88 2.52
N ASN A 96 23.79 15.35 3.75
CA ASN A 96 23.22 14.57 4.86
C ASN A 96 21.77 14.97 5.23
N ALA A 97 21.10 15.68 4.33
CA ALA A 97 19.73 16.12 4.54
C ALA A 97 18.84 15.71 3.37
N LEU A 98 17.56 15.49 3.68
CA LEU A 98 16.50 15.30 2.72
C LEU A 98 15.62 16.55 2.70
N GLU A 99 15.61 17.26 1.58
CA GLU A 99 14.81 18.48 1.40
C GLU A 99 13.49 18.16 0.71
N TYR A 100 12.38 18.66 1.24
CA TYR A 100 11.08 18.48 0.63
C TYR A 100 10.86 19.44 -0.55
N ARG A 101 10.46 18.87 -1.70
CA ARG A 101 10.10 19.56 -2.93
C ARG A 101 8.75 19.05 -3.42
N PRO A 102 7.67 19.81 -3.19
CA PRO A 102 6.32 19.49 -3.65
C PRO A 102 6.20 18.77 -4.99
N SER A 103 5.64 17.56 -5.01
CA SER A 103 5.30 16.91 -6.29
C SER A 103 4.12 17.63 -6.93
N LYS A 104 4.05 17.57 -8.28
CA LYS A 104 2.95 18.18 -9.03
C LYS A 104 1.58 17.58 -8.68
N THR A 105 1.52 16.28 -8.39
CA THR A 105 0.25 15.55 -8.23
C THR A 105 -0.13 15.29 -6.78
N ARG A 106 0.81 15.43 -5.84
CA ARG A 106 0.64 15.08 -4.41
C ARG A 106 0.37 13.60 -4.15
N VAL A 107 0.51 12.73 -5.16
CA VAL A 107 0.23 11.29 -5.02
C VAL A 107 1.25 10.63 -4.11
N TYR A 108 2.53 10.98 -4.24
CA TYR A 108 3.55 10.42 -3.36
C TYR A 108 3.31 10.84 -1.92
N GLU A 109 3.12 12.15 -1.68
CA GLU A 109 2.87 12.69 -0.35
C GLU A 109 1.61 12.09 0.28
N PHE A 110 0.56 11.85 -0.52
CA PHE A 110 -0.63 11.12 -0.06
C PHE A 110 -0.30 9.69 0.34
N CYS A 111 0.46 8.93 -0.47
CA CYS A 111 0.86 7.57 -0.14
C CYS A 111 1.72 7.51 1.13
N LEU A 112 2.66 8.45 1.29
CA LEU A 112 3.50 8.59 2.47
C LEU A 112 2.68 8.85 3.74
N LEU A 113 1.71 9.76 3.65
CA LEU A 113 0.77 9.98 4.76
C LEU A 113 -0.08 8.74 5.03
N ALA A 114 -0.54 8.04 4.00
CA ALA A 114 -1.36 6.85 4.13
C ALA A 114 -0.59 5.63 4.70
N SER A 115 0.73 5.53 4.46
CA SER A 115 1.58 4.50 5.08
C SER A 115 1.87 4.83 6.54
N THR A 116 2.22 6.08 6.85
CA THR A 116 2.69 6.49 8.19
C THR A 116 1.60 6.81 9.21
N THR A 117 0.41 7.28 8.79
CA THR A 117 -0.65 7.70 9.74
C THR A 117 -1.57 6.57 10.22
N ALA A 118 -1.18 5.33 9.94
CA ALA A 118 -1.97 4.11 10.06
C ALA A 118 -2.44 3.74 11.48
N GLU A 119 -1.79 4.25 12.53
CA GLU A 119 -2.19 4.00 13.91
C GLU A 119 -3.59 4.57 14.25
N ARG A 120 -4.08 5.53 13.46
CA ARG A 120 -5.44 6.07 13.59
C ARG A 120 -6.28 5.47 12.47
N ASP A 121 -7.42 4.86 12.83
CA ASP A 121 -8.48 4.34 11.94
C ASP A 121 -9.05 5.46 11.03
N ASN A 122 -8.21 5.97 10.12
CA ASN A 122 -8.53 7.07 9.23
C ASN A 122 -9.16 6.50 7.97
N ARG A 123 -10.41 6.06 8.14
CA ARG A 123 -11.24 5.47 7.09
C ARG A 123 -11.31 6.35 5.85
N ASP A 124 -11.17 7.66 5.98
CA ASP A 124 -11.19 8.57 4.84
C ASP A 124 -9.93 8.45 3.98
N LEU A 125 -8.74 8.30 4.58
CA LEU A 125 -7.50 8.04 3.83
C LEU A 125 -7.57 6.71 3.08
N ALA A 126 -8.00 5.64 3.74
CA ALA A 126 -8.17 4.33 3.09
C ALA A 126 -9.14 4.41 1.90
N ARG A 127 -10.25 5.14 2.05
CA ARG A 127 -11.24 5.33 0.98
C ARG A 127 -10.71 6.17 -0.18
N ILE A 128 -9.92 7.20 0.11
CA ILE A 128 -9.26 8.00 -0.94
C ILE A 128 -8.24 7.12 -1.67
N PHE A 129 -7.51 6.26 -0.97
CA PHE A 129 -6.53 5.36 -1.56
C PHE A 129 -7.20 4.32 -2.48
N GLU A 130 -8.30 3.69 -2.04
CA GLU A 130 -9.10 2.79 -2.89
C GLU A 130 -9.57 3.48 -4.19
N ARG A 131 -10.08 4.71 -4.07
CA ARG A 131 -10.53 5.50 -5.24
C ARG A 131 -9.37 5.86 -6.16
N LEU A 132 -8.23 6.25 -5.59
CA LEU A 132 -7.03 6.57 -6.35
C LEU A 132 -6.50 5.33 -7.09
N ALA A 133 -6.40 4.18 -6.41
CA ALA A 133 -5.99 2.91 -7.01
C ALA A 133 -6.91 2.48 -8.16
N THR A 134 -8.23 2.64 -7.98
CA THR A 134 -9.22 2.39 -9.05
C THR A 134 -8.94 3.25 -10.28
N LEU A 135 -8.73 4.56 -10.09
CA LEU A 135 -8.49 5.51 -11.19
C LEU A 135 -7.13 5.28 -11.87
N LEU A 136 -6.09 5.01 -11.09
CA LEU A 136 -4.76 4.72 -11.61
C LEU A 136 -4.75 3.42 -12.41
N THR A 137 -5.42 2.36 -11.92
CA THR A 137 -5.54 1.09 -12.64
C THR A 137 -6.29 1.27 -13.96
N ARG A 138 -7.42 2.00 -13.94
CA ARG A 138 -8.14 2.35 -15.18
C ARG A 138 -7.21 3.03 -16.19
N ARG A 139 -6.42 4.00 -15.73
CA ARG A 139 -5.52 4.77 -16.60
C ARG A 139 -4.34 3.92 -17.10
N TYR A 140 -3.85 3.00 -16.28
CA TYR A 140 -2.81 2.04 -16.65
C TYR A 140 -3.26 1.12 -17.79
N LEU A 141 -4.53 0.70 -17.77
CA LEU A 141 -5.14 -0.09 -18.85
C LEU A 141 -5.33 0.68 -20.17
N GLY A 142 -5.05 1.99 -20.20
CA GLY A 142 -5.09 2.81 -21.40
C GLY A 142 -6.47 3.41 -21.69
N PRO A 143 -6.69 3.95 -22.91
CA PRO A 143 -7.92 4.67 -23.27
C PRO A 143 -9.20 3.83 -23.17
N GLU A 144 -9.10 2.53 -23.46
CA GLU A 144 -10.21 1.58 -23.34
C GLU A 144 -10.35 0.96 -21.95
N GLY A 145 -9.52 1.40 -21.00
CA GLY A 145 -9.65 1.03 -19.60
C GLY A 145 -10.98 1.48 -19.03
N ARG A 146 -11.68 0.56 -18.39
CA ARG A 146 -12.86 0.78 -17.55
C ARG A 146 -12.55 0.31 -16.15
N ALA A 147 -13.19 0.90 -15.15
CA ALA A 147 -13.06 0.46 -13.77
C ALA A 147 -14.29 0.86 -12.95
N GLU A 148 -14.61 0.02 -11.97
CA GLU A 148 -15.66 0.21 -10.98
C GLU A 148 -15.08 0.04 -9.58
N HIS A 149 -15.33 1.03 -8.71
CA HIS A 149 -15.11 0.90 -7.28
C HIS A 149 -16.30 0.17 -6.64
N ILE A 150 -15.98 -0.86 -5.86
CA ILE A 150 -16.91 -1.84 -5.28
C ILE A 150 -16.68 -1.95 -3.76
N GLY A 151 -15.56 -1.45 -3.22
CA GLY A 151 -15.21 -1.60 -1.81
C GLY A 151 -16.23 -1.02 -0.82
N TRP A 152 -16.32 -1.66 0.34
CA TRP A 152 -17.15 -1.23 1.48
C TRP A 152 -16.31 -0.50 2.53
N PRO A 153 -16.76 0.65 3.10
CA PRO A 153 -18.08 1.26 3.01
C PRO A 153 -18.22 2.34 1.93
N ARG A 154 -19.37 2.30 1.25
CA ARG A 154 -19.71 3.20 0.14
C ARG A 154 -20.51 4.41 0.63
N GLU A 155 -20.33 5.58 -0.02
CA GLU A 155 -21.01 6.86 0.32
C GLU A 155 -22.55 6.73 0.42
N ASN A 156 -23.16 5.88 -0.41
CA ASN A 156 -24.61 5.60 -0.42
C ASN A 156 -24.98 4.19 0.07
N ARG A 157 -24.01 3.44 0.64
CA ARG A 157 -24.16 2.02 1.04
C ARG A 157 -24.81 1.06 0.01
N PRO A 158 -24.59 1.17 -1.32
CA PRO A 158 -25.12 0.16 -2.22
C PRO A 158 -24.57 -1.22 -1.84
N ARG A 159 -25.39 -2.27 -1.92
CA ARG A 159 -25.02 -3.64 -1.53
C ARG A 159 -24.06 -4.27 -2.53
N PHE A 160 -23.43 -5.38 -2.17
CA PHE A 160 -22.45 -6.05 -3.02
C PHE A 160 -23.02 -6.32 -4.43
N ARG A 161 -24.25 -6.84 -4.49
CA ARG A 161 -25.03 -7.02 -5.73
C ARG A 161 -25.10 -5.78 -6.60
N THR A 162 -25.38 -4.62 -6.03
CA THR A 162 -25.46 -3.36 -6.81
C THR A 162 -24.09 -2.98 -7.40
N GLY A 163 -22.98 -3.38 -6.77
CA GLY A 163 -21.64 -3.23 -7.34
C GLY A 163 -21.46 -4.14 -8.55
N ALA A 164 -21.78 -5.42 -8.40
CA ALA A 164 -21.79 -6.41 -9.47
C ALA A 164 -22.65 -5.98 -10.68
N GLU A 165 -23.86 -5.51 -10.44
CA GLU A 165 -24.77 -5.04 -11.49
C GLU A 165 -24.20 -3.86 -12.29
N ARG A 166 -23.41 -2.97 -11.66
CA ARG A 166 -22.73 -1.87 -12.38
C ARG A 166 -21.63 -2.37 -13.29
N ILE A 167 -20.89 -3.40 -12.87
CA ILE A 167 -19.88 -4.04 -13.73
C ILE A 167 -20.61 -4.68 -14.91
N HIS A 168 -21.65 -5.47 -14.63
CA HIS A 168 -22.45 -6.13 -15.65
C HIS A 168 -23.00 -5.16 -16.70
N GLN A 169 -23.62 -4.06 -16.28
CA GLN A 169 -24.15 -3.03 -17.19
C GLN A 169 -23.10 -2.38 -18.11
N ARG A 170 -21.81 -2.49 -17.77
CA ARG A 170 -20.72 -1.85 -18.51
C ARG A 170 -19.79 -2.82 -19.21
N SER A 171 -19.90 -4.11 -18.93
CA SER A 171 -19.04 -5.14 -19.51
C SER A 171 -19.81 -6.29 -20.16
N ASP A 172 -21.15 -6.34 -19.98
CA ASP A 172 -22.01 -7.46 -20.36
C ASP A 172 -21.53 -8.82 -19.81
N GLU A 173 -20.80 -8.79 -18.71
CA GLU A 173 -20.27 -9.96 -17.97
C GLU A 173 -20.70 -9.88 -16.49
N TRP A 174 -20.18 -10.70 -15.59
CA TRP A 174 -20.49 -10.59 -14.15
C TRP A 174 -21.99 -10.71 -13.83
N PHE A 175 -22.65 -11.71 -14.43
CA PHE A 175 -24.05 -12.01 -14.16
C PHE A 175 -24.25 -12.43 -12.71
N TRP A 176 -25.02 -11.68 -11.94
CA TRP A 176 -25.31 -12.02 -10.55
C TRP A 176 -26.16 -13.30 -10.45
N ARG A 177 -25.54 -14.38 -9.97
CA ARG A 177 -26.15 -15.72 -9.83
C ARG A 177 -25.61 -16.43 -8.59
N PRO A 178 -26.08 -16.07 -7.39
CA PRO A 178 -25.60 -16.69 -6.16
C PRO A 178 -25.86 -18.21 -6.15
N GLU A 179 -24.91 -18.97 -5.62
CA GLU A 179 -25.05 -20.41 -5.43
C GLU A 179 -26.27 -20.76 -4.55
N PRO A 180 -26.87 -21.95 -4.75
CA PRO A 180 -27.96 -22.41 -3.90
C PRO A 180 -27.61 -22.34 -2.41
N GLY A 181 -28.47 -21.68 -1.63
CA GLY A 181 -28.29 -21.49 -0.19
C GLY A 181 -27.66 -20.15 0.22
N LEU A 182 -27.17 -19.35 -0.72
CA LEU A 182 -26.79 -17.96 -0.46
C LEU A 182 -27.97 -16.99 -0.60
N PRO A 183 -28.01 -15.89 0.16
CA PRO A 183 -29.01 -14.85 -0.04
C PRO A 183 -28.79 -14.15 -1.38
N ASP A 184 -29.87 -13.83 -2.08
CA ASP A 184 -29.79 -13.10 -3.36
C ASP A 184 -29.17 -11.69 -3.23
N ASP A 185 -29.31 -11.07 -2.06
CA ASP A 185 -28.72 -9.76 -1.78
C ASP A 185 -28.23 -9.73 -0.32
N PRO A 186 -26.97 -10.14 -0.06
CA PRO A 186 -26.46 -10.30 1.30
C PRO A 186 -26.42 -8.96 2.03
N LEU A 187 -26.69 -9.00 3.34
CA LEU A 187 -26.37 -7.85 4.18
C LEU A 187 -24.85 -7.73 4.32
N PRO A 188 -24.30 -6.51 4.48
CA PRO A 188 -22.85 -6.30 4.62
C PRO A 188 -22.19 -7.09 5.76
N ARG A 189 -22.97 -7.49 6.77
CA ARG A 189 -22.50 -8.33 7.89
C ARG A 189 -22.35 -9.81 7.52
N ASP A 190 -23.09 -10.27 6.52
CA ASP A 190 -23.18 -11.68 6.10
C ASP A 190 -22.23 -11.94 4.93
N ALA A 191 -22.17 -10.99 3.97
CA ALA A 191 -21.11 -10.90 2.99
C ALA A 191 -20.87 -9.42 2.67
N LYS A 192 -19.63 -8.96 2.87
CA LYS A 192 -19.14 -7.68 2.34
C LYS A 192 -18.95 -7.84 0.81
N ASP A 193 -17.86 -7.32 0.27
CA ASP A 193 -17.51 -7.47 -1.15
C ASP A 193 -16.47 -8.58 -1.38
N GLU A 194 -16.34 -9.54 -0.45
CA GLU A 194 -15.35 -10.63 -0.52
C GLU A 194 -13.90 -10.14 -0.73
N GLY A 195 -13.56 -8.98 -0.14
CA GLY A 195 -12.25 -8.33 -0.28
C GLY A 195 -12.07 -7.55 -1.59
N LEU A 196 -13.07 -7.50 -2.47
CA LEU A 196 -13.01 -6.79 -3.74
C LEU A 196 -13.30 -5.29 -3.56
N ASP A 197 -12.25 -4.47 -3.70
CA ASP A 197 -12.40 -3.01 -3.62
C ASP A 197 -12.66 -2.38 -4.99
N PHE A 198 -12.11 -2.96 -6.06
CA PHE A 198 -12.42 -2.51 -7.41
C PHE A 198 -12.25 -3.62 -8.44
N ALA A 199 -12.94 -3.47 -9.57
CA ALA A 199 -12.70 -4.24 -10.78
C ALA A 199 -12.35 -3.29 -11.92
N ALA A 200 -11.30 -3.57 -12.66
CA ALA A 200 -10.90 -2.83 -13.85
C ALA A 200 -10.77 -3.79 -15.04
N TRP A 201 -11.09 -3.35 -16.25
CA TRP A 201 -10.98 -4.17 -17.45
C TRP A 201 -10.70 -3.32 -18.67
N ILE A 202 -10.18 -3.96 -19.72
CA ILE A 202 -10.04 -3.34 -21.05
C ILE A 202 -11.30 -3.74 -21.81
N HIS A 203 -12.09 -2.77 -22.27
CA HIS A 203 -13.19 -3.05 -23.19
C HIS A 203 -12.61 -3.42 -24.55
N HIS A 204 -12.96 -4.59 -25.08
CA HIS A 204 -12.46 -4.98 -26.41
C HIS A 204 -13.11 -4.10 -27.48
N LEU A 205 -12.36 -3.81 -28.55
CA LEU A 205 -12.86 -3.01 -29.67
C LEU A 205 -13.82 -3.80 -30.57
N ASP A 206 -13.90 -5.12 -30.40
CA ASP A 206 -14.73 -6.01 -31.21
C ASP A 206 -16.03 -6.44 -30.53
N ASP A 207 -16.37 -5.81 -29.39
CA ASP A 207 -17.57 -6.06 -28.57
C ASP A 207 -17.79 -7.53 -28.19
N ARG A 208 -16.72 -8.35 -28.18
CA ARG A 208 -16.81 -9.75 -27.77
C ARG A 208 -16.70 -9.90 -26.26
N PRO A 209 -17.42 -10.86 -25.66
CA PRO A 209 -17.23 -11.21 -24.26
C PRO A 209 -15.85 -11.86 -24.05
N GLY A 210 -15.39 -11.88 -22.80
CA GLY A 210 -14.07 -12.36 -22.43
C GLY A 210 -13.08 -11.23 -22.17
N HIS A 211 -13.56 -10.18 -21.50
CA HIS A 211 -12.70 -9.08 -21.06
C HIS A 211 -11.67 -9.58 -20.05
N LEU A 212 -10.45 -9.04 -20.13
CA LEU A 212 -9.45 -9.25 -19.09
C LEU A 212 -9.81 -8.35 -17.89
N PHE A 213 -10.19 -8.97 -16.77
CA PHE A 213 -10.44 -8.26 -15.53
C PHE A 213 -9.20 -8.27 -14.62
N LEU A 214 -8.87 -7.09 -14.09
CA LEU A 214 -7.99 -6.88 -12.95
C LEU A 214 -8.85 -6.62 -11.72
N LEU A 215 -8.74 -7.50 -10.74
CA LEU A 215 -9.44 -7.37 -9.46
C LEU A 215 -8.47 -6.87 -8.41
N GLY A 216 -8.87 -5.80 -7.73
CA GLY A 216 -8.03 -5.10 -6.79
C GLY A 216 -8.58 -5.14 -5.39
N GLN A 217 -7.68 -5.38 -4.45
CA GLN A 217 -7.87 -5.13 -3.04
C GLN A 217 -6.85 -4.09 -2.59
N CYS A 218 -7.30 -3.13 -1.81
CA CYS A 218 -6.50 -2.08 -1.23
C CYS A 218 -6.40 -2.28 0.28
N ALA A 219 -5.22 -2.06 0.81
CA ALA A 219 -4.97 -2.00 2.23
C ALA A 219 -4.02 -0.86 2.52
N CYS A 220 -4.30 -0.11 3.58
CA CYS A 220 -3.40 0.90 4.12
C CYS A 220 -3.05 0.52 5.56
N GLY A 221 -1.85 0.91 5.98
CA GLY A 221 -1.37 0.74 7.34
C GLY A 221 -0.96 -0.66 7.75
N ASP A 222 -0.55 -0.81 9.00
CA ASP A 222 0.21 -1.96 9.53
C ASP A 222 -0.52 -3.31 9.46
N ASN A 223 -1.84 -3.28 9.30
CA ASN A 223 -2.66 -4.48 9.17
C ASN A 223 -2.76 -5.01 7.72
N TRP A 224 -2.08 -4.40 6.76
CA TRP A 224 -2.10 -4.85 5.36
C TRP A 224 -1.62 -6.30 5.14
N PRO A 225 -0.63 -6.86 5.89
CA PRO A 225 -0.18 -8.23 5.67
C PRO A 225 -1.30 -9.25 5.92
N ASN A 226 -2.17 -8.96 6.88
CA ASN A 226 -3.31 -9.81 7.23
C ASN A 226 -4.44 -9.77 6.18
N LYS A 227 -4.42 -8.79 5.26
CA LYS A 227 -5.45 -8.60 4.23
C LYS A 227 -5.14 -9.27 2.90
N LEU A 228 -3.93 -9.81 2.72
CA LEU A 228 -3.45 -10.36 1.44
C LEU A 228 -4.30 -11.52 0.89
N THR A 229 -5.07 -12.19 1.73
CA THR A 229 -5.88 -13.36 1.37
C THR A 229 -7.38 -13.09 1.40
N GLU A 230 -7.80 -11.86 1.70
CA GLU A 230 -9.23 -11.51 1.80
C GLU A 230 -9.90 -11.56 0.43
N LEU A 231 -9.27 -11.01 -0.61
CA LEU A 231 -9.71 -11.17 -1.99
C LEU A 231 -9.48 -12.60 -2.48
N SER A 232 -10.57 -13.33 -2.65
CA SER A 232 -10.55 -14.72 -3.12
C SER A 232 -11.46 -14.91 -4.32
N ILE A 233 -10.87 -15.37 -5.43
CA ILE A 233 -11.61 -15.74 -6.65
C ILE A 233 -12.62 -16.86 -6.35
N GLU A 234 -12.26 -17.81 -5.49
CA GLU A 234 -13.14 -18.92 -5.11
C GLU A 234 -14.38 -18.41 -4.37
N ARG A 235 -14.21 -17.44 -3.46
CA ARG A 235 -15.34 -16.83 -2.76
C ARG A 235 -16.20 -15.98 -3.69
N LEU A 236 -15.57 -15.20 -4.58
CA LEU A 236 -16.29 -14.38 -5.56
C LEU A 236 -17.14 -15.22 -6.53
N ARG A 237 -16.64 -16.36 -7.01
CA ARG A 237 -17.36 -17.26 -7.93
C ARG A 237 -18.69 -17.77 -7.40
N ARG A 238 -18.90 -17.76 -6.09
CA ARG A 238 -20.17 -18.19 -5.47
C ARG A 238 -21.33 -17.23 -5.75
N TRP A 239 -21.03 -16.05 -6.29
CA TRP A 239 -21.97 -14.98 -6.56
C TRP A 239 -22.27 -14.75 -8.05
N PHE A 240 -21.52 -15.37 -8.98
CA PHE A 240 -21.58 -15.13 -10.43
C PHE A 240 -21.59 -16.43 -11.23
#